data_AF-A0A536R786-F1
#
_entry.id   AF-A0A536R786-F1
#
_cell.length_a   1.000
_cell.length_b   1.000
_cell.length_c   1.000
_cell.angle_alpha   90.00
_cell.angle_beta   90.00
_cell.angle_gamma   90.00
#
_symmetry.space_group_name_H-M   'P 1'
#
loop_
_entity.id
_entity.type
_entity.pdbx_description
1 polymer ?
#
loop_
_entity_poly.entity_id
_entity_poly.type
_entity_poly.pdbx_seq_one_letter_code
_entity_poly.pdbx_strand_id
1 'polypeptide(L)'
;MSDRAELLSIHGQVPPKAAEAHSRLALAHLFWWFMFAQGGVIAAILLPVHILFQGILGPLGLVRVASLHDSNIIGNPIVKLYLLVLIAVPFFHFAHRLRYLLVDFGVPAARSLPAQVVFYGGAVLVIILTIYVLLTTAPISF
;
A
#
# COMPACT_ATOMS: atom_id res chain seq x y z
N MET A 1 13.09 6.67 50.86
CA MET A 1 11.63 6.73 50.56
C MET A 1 11.18 8.05 49.96
N SER A 2 11.99 9.11 49.96
CA SER A 2 11.66 10.41 49.33
C SER A 2 11.80 10.40 47.80
N ASP A 3 12.87 9.80 47.27
CA ASP A 3 13.17 9.81 45.82
C ASP A 3 12.10 9.15 44.95
N ARG A 4 11.41 8.12 45.44
CA ARG A 4 10.39 7.42 44.65
C ARG A 4 9.10 8.23 44.51
N ALA A 5 8.78 9.07 45.50
CA ALA A 5 7.65 9.98 45.45
C ALA A 5 7.96 11.20 44.57
N GLU A 6 9.21 11.66 44.55
CA GLU A 6 9.69 12.73 43.69
C GLU A 6 9.76 12.31 42.21
N LEU A 7 10.20 11.07 41.93
CA LEU A 7 10.17 10.51 40.57
C LEU A 7 8.74 10.33 40.01
N LEU A 8 7.76 10.01 40.88
CA LEU A 8 6.34 9.94 40.51
C LEU A 8 5.69 11.34 40.39
N SER A 9 6.24 12.35 41.05
CA SER A 9 5.83 13.76 40.95
C SER A 9 6.40 14.44 39.71
N ILE A 10 7.62 14.10 39.30
CA ILE A 10 8.28 14.63 38.10
C ILE A 10 7.70 13.98 36.83
N HIS A 11 7.28 12.71 36.91
CA HIS A 11 6.33 12.13 35.97
C HIS A 11 4.90 12.58 36.27
N GLY A 12 4.68 13.89 36.21
CA GLY A 12 3.36 14.50 36.25
C GLY A 12 2.42 13.73 35.33
N GLN A 13 1.27 13.32 35.88
CA GLN A 13 0.27 12.57 35.14
C GLN A 13 -0.02 13.28 33.84
N VAL A 14 0.41 12.68 32.72
CA VAL A 14 0.10 13.19 31.39
C VAL A 14 -1.42 13.31 31.34
N PRO A 15 -1.98 14.53 31.17
CA PRO A 15 -3.42 14.70 31.23
C PRO A 15 -4.06 13.71 30.24
N PRO A 16 -5.17 13.04 30.57
CA PRO A 16 -5.70 11.92 29.80
C PRO A 16 -5.86 12.26 28.31
N LYS A 17 -6.17 13.52 27.99
CA LYS A 17 -6.25 14.07 26.64
C LYS A 17 -4.91 14.07 25.86
N ALA A 18 -3.79 14.35 26.52
CA ALA A 18 -2.46 14.32 25.90
C ALA A 18 -1.96 12.89 25.68
N ALA A 19 -2.23 11.97 26.62
CA ALA A 19 -1.93 10.55 26.47
C ALA A 19 -2.72 9.92 25.31
N GLU A 20 -4.00 10.28 25.16
CA GLU A 20 -4.85 9.83 24.07
C GLU A 20 -4.39 10.39 22.70
N ALA A 21 -4.01 11.67 22.64
CA ALA A 21 -3.49 12.29 21.41
C ALA A 21 -2.19 11.63 20.93
N HIS A 22 -1.26 11.34 21.83
CA HIS A 22 -0.04 10.59 21.52
C HIS A 22 -0.34 9.17 21.03
N SER A 23 -1.29 8.48 21.66
CA SER A 23 -1.70 7.13 21.26
C SER A 23 -2.29 7.10 19.86
N ARG A 24 -3.13 8.09 19.51
CA ARG A 24 -3.72 8.22 18.16
C ARG A 24 -2.66 8.47 17.08
N LEU A 25 -1.67 9.32 17.37
CA LEU A 25 -0.56 9.58 16.44
C LEU A 25 0.31 8.33 16.24
N ALA A 26 0.56 7.58 17.31
CA ALA A 26 1.33 6.33 17.26
C ALA A 26 0.62 5.24 16.44
N LEU A 27 -0.71 5.08 16.61
CA LEU A 27 -1.51 4.14 15.83
C LEU A 27 -1.50 4.47 14.34
N ALA A 28 -1.66 5.75 13.99
CA ALA A 28 -1.60 6.18 12.60
C ALA A 28 -0.23 5.86 11.99
N HIS A 29 0.86 6.20 12.67
CA HIS A 29 2.21 5.90 12.21
C HIS A 29 2.43 4.39 12.01
N LEU A 30 2.00 3.57 12.98
CA LEU A 30 2.10 2.12 12.91
C LEU A 30 1.32 1.54 11.73
N PHE A 31 0.11 2.04 11.48
CA PHE A 31 -0.73 1.61 10.37
C PHE A 31 -0.06 1.87 9.01
N TRP A 32 0.45 3.08 8.78
CA TRP A 32 1.16 3.41 7.54
C TRP A 32 2.41 2.55 7.35
N TRP A 33 3.16 2.32 8.43
CA TRP A 33 4.36 1.48 8.41
C TRP A 33 4.03 0.01 8.13
N PHE A 34 2.96 -0.51 8.73
CA PHE A 34 2.50 -1.87 8.51
C PHE A 34 2.04 -2.09 7.08
N MET A 35 1.22 -1.19 6.54
CA MET A 35 0.78 -1.24 5.13
C MET A 35 1.97 -1.18 4.18
N PHE A 36 2.94 -0.32 4.48
CA PHE A 36 4.17 -0.21 3.72
C PHE A 36 4.99 -1.52 3.75
N ALA A 37 5.22 -2.09 4.93
CA ALA A 37 6.00 -3.31 5.10
C ALA A 37 5.35 -4.53 4.43
N GLN A 38 4.06 -4.77 4.70
CA GLN A 38 3.27 -5.80 4.04
C GLN A 38 3.28 -5.61 2.52
N GLY A 39 3.14 -4.36 2.06
CA GLY A 39 3.09 -4.09 0.64
C GLY A 39 4.40 -4.38 -0.09
N GLY A 40 5.54 -4.15 0.57
CA GLY A 40 6.84 -4.50 0.03
C GLY A 40 7.04 -6.01 -0.10
N VAL A 41 6.62 -6.78 0.91
CA VAL A 41 6.73 -8.26 0.89
C VAL A 41 5.86 -8.86 -0.21
N ILE A 42 4.59 -8.44 -0.29
CA ILE A 42 3.66 -8.92 -1.32
C ILE A 42 4.19 -8.57 -2.72
N ALA A 43 4.65 -7.34 -2.92
CA ALA A 43 5.23 -6.91 -4.19
C ALA A 43 6.47 -7.73 -4.57
N ALA A 44 7.37 -7.99 -3.61
CA ALA A 44 8.60 -8.72 -3.84
C ALA A 44 8.39 -10.19 -4.24
N ILE A 45 7.26 -10.80 -3.88
CA ILE A 45 6.92 -12.17 -4.27
C ILE A 45 6.09 -12.19 -5.55
N LEU A 46 5.01 -11.40 -5.60
CA LEU A 46 4.04 -11.49 -6.68
C LEU A 46 4.53 -10.84 -7.98
N LEU A 47 5.22 -9.69 -7.91
CA LEU A 47 5.66 -9.01 -9.13
C LEU A 47 6.67 -9.83 -9.93
N PRO A 48 7.74 -10.42 -9.35
CA PRO A 48 8.69 -11.19 -10.16
C PRO A 48 8.05 -12.38 -10.85
N VAL A 49 7.17 -13.10 -10.14
CA VAL A 49 6.44 -14.24 -10.72
C VAL A 49 5.53 -13.76 -11.84
N HIS A 50 4.74 -12.71 -11.62
CA HIS A 50 3.84 -12.19 -12.64
C HIS A 50 4.59 -11.67 -13.88
N ILE A 51 5.66 -10.90 -13.68
CA ILE A 51 6.51 -10.37 -14.75
C ILE A 51 7.15 -11.51 -15.53
N LEU A 52 7.66 -12.54 -14.86
CA LEU A 52 8.27 -13.69 -15.52
C LEU A 52 7.26 -14.40 -16.43
N PHE A 53 6.11 -14.82 -15.90
CA PHE A 53 5.15 -15.60 -16.68
C PHE A 53 4.42 -14.75 -17.72
N GLN A 54 3.86 -13.62 -17.31
CA GLN A 54 3.00 -12.80 -18.16
C GLN A 54 3.79 -11.83 -19.05
N GLY A 55 4.92 -11.32 -18.57
CA GLY A 55 5.73 -10.30 -19.25
C GLY A 55 6.93 -10.83 -20.04
N ILE A 56 7.46 -12.02 -19.72
CA ILE A 56 8.64 -12.58 -20.40
C ILE A 56 8.28 -13.89 -21.13
N LEU A 57 7.87 -14.92 -20.40
CA LEU A 57 7.61 -16.25 -20.97
C LEU A 57 6.43 -16.24 -21.95
N GLY A 58 5.40 -15.45 -21.65
CA GLY A 58 4.23 -15.25 -22.50
C GLY A 58 4.57 -14.69 -23.89
N PRO A 59 5.21 -13.50 -23.98
CA PRO A 59 5.65 -12.93 -25.26
C PRO A 59 6.63 -13.81 -26.04
N LEU A 60 7.40 -14.66 -25.37
CA LEU A 60 8.27 -15.65 -26.01
C LEU A 60 7.51 -16.90 -26.52
N GLY A 61 6.20 -17.01 -26.26
CA GLY A 61 5.39 -18.15 -26.66
C GLY A 61 5.63 -19.43 -25.85
N LEU A 62 6.36 -19.34 -24.74
CA LEU A 62 6.72 -20.49 -23.91
C LEU A 62 5.59 -20.93 -22.97
N VAL A 63 4.68 -20.01 -22.64
CA VAL A 63 3.50 -20.28 -21.80
C VAL A 63 2.28 -19.57 -22.36
N ARG A 64 1.08 -20.13 -22.12
CA ARG A 64 -0.17 -19.44 -22.42
C ARG A 64 -0.36 -18.28 -21.45
N VAL A 65 -0.47 -17.07 -21.98
CA VAL A 65 -0.74 -15.86 -21.22
C VAL A 65 -2.23 -15.63 -21.03
N ALA A 66 -2.62 -15.18 -19.84
CA ALA A 66 -4.00 -14.79 -19.58
C ALA A 66 -4.32 -13.52 -20.38
N SER A 67 -5.30 -13.58 -21.27
CA SER A 67 -5.75 -12.41 -22.01
C SER A 67 -6.92 -11.75 -21.29
N LEU A 68 -7.03 -10.42 -21.38
CA LEU A 68 -8.22 -9.70 -20.93
C LEU A 68 -9.50 -10.16 -21.66
N HIS A 69 -9.34 -10.79 -22.83
CA HIS A 69 -10.44 -11.34 -23.62
C HIS A 69 -10.83 -12.78 -23.24
N ASP A 70 -10.05 -13.46 -22.38
CA ASP A 70 -10.39 -14.79 -21.87
C ASP A 70 -11.40 -14.64 -20.71
N SER A 71 -12.68 -14.54 -21.06
CA SER A 71 -13.78 -14.28 -20.11
C SER A 71 -13.87 -15.33 -18.99
N ASN A 72 -13.52 -16.59 -19.26
CA ASN A 72 -13.48 -17.66 -18.26
C ASN A 72 -12.41 -17.44 -17.17
N ILE A 73 -11.30 -16.79 -17.51
CA ILE A 73 -10.21 -16.51 -16.57
C ILE A 73 -10.50 -15.20 -15.82
N ILE A 74 -10.86 -14.15 -16.55
CA ILE A 74 -11.09 -12.81 -15.98
C ILE A 74 -12.41 -12.72 -15.22
N GLY A 75 -13.38 -13.60 -15.51
CA GLY A 75 -14.62 -13.72 -14.76
C GLY A 75 -14.44 -14.33 -13.36
N ASN A 76 -13.35 -15.08 -13.13
CA ASN A 76 -13.10 -15.71 -11.84
C ASN A 76 -12.79 -14.65 -10.75
N PRO A 77 -13.55 -14.63 -9.63
CA PRO A 77 -13.37 -13.63 -8.57
C PRO A 77 -11.99 -13.70 -7.90
N ILE A 78 -11.37 -14.89 -7.84
CA ILE A 78 -10.02 -15.07 -7.27
C ILE A 78 -8.98 -14.40 -8.16
N VAL A 79 -9.11 -14.51 -9.48
CA VAL A 79 -8.21 -13.86 -10.44
C VAL A 79 -8.34 -12.34 -10.34
N LYS A 80 -9.57 -11.82 -10.27
CA LYS A 80 -9.79 -10.38 -10.08
C LYS A 80 -9.18 -9.89 -8.75
N LEU A 81 -9.36 -10.64 -7.66
CA LEU A 81 -8.77 -10.29 -6.37
C LEU A 81 -7.24 -10.30 -6.41
N TYR A 82 -6.66 -11.33 -7.06
CA TYR A 82 -5.22 -11.40 -7.30
C TYR A 82 -4.71 -10.17 -8.06
N LEU A 83 -5.35 -9.81 -9.18
CA LEU A 83 -4.95 -8.64 -9.97
C LEU A 83 -5.11 -7.34 -9.20
N LEU A 84 -6.17 -7.21 -8.40
CA LEU A 84 -6.38 -6.06 -7.53
C LEU A 84 -5.23 -5.94 -6.52
N VAL A 85 -4.86 -7.02 -5.83
CA VAL A 85 -3.75 -7.02 -4.87
C VAL A 85 -2.42 -6.73 -5.57
N LEU A 86 -2.18 -7.38 -6.71
CA LEU A 86 -0.96 -7.23 -7.52
C LEU A 86 -0.73 -5.79 -7.98
N ILE A 87 -1.80 -5.03 -8.24
CA ILE A 87 -1.68 -3.63 -8.68
C ILE A 87 -1.72 -2.69 -7.48
N ALA A 88 -2.75 -2.81 -6.63
CA ALA A 88 -3.01 -1.87 -5.53
C ALA A 88 -1.84 -1.79 -4.54
N VAL A 89 -1.35 -2.96 -4.12
CA VAL A 89 -0.38 -3.04 -3.03
C VAL A 89 0.99 -2.49 -3.46
N PRO A 90 1.57 -2.89 -4.61
CA PRO A 90 2.83 -2.30 -5.07
C PRO A 90 2.72 -0.82 -5.44
N PHE A 91 1.61 -0.36 -6.02
CA PHE A 91 1.44 1.08 -6.33
C PHE A 91 1.37 1.94 -5.07
N PHE A 92 0.66 1.48 -4.04
CA PHE A 92 0.64 2.18 -2.76
C PHE A 92 2.03 2.21 -2.11
N HIS A 93 2.74 1.06 -2.11
CA HIS A 93 4.12 0.98 -1.62
C HIS A 93 5.05 1.93 -2.40
N PHE A 94 4.93 1.95 -3.73
CA PHE A 94 5.68 2.83 -4.62
C PHE A 94 5.42 4.30 -4.31
N ALA A 95 4.15 4.72 -4.17
CA ALA A 95 3.81 6.10 -3.83
C ALA A 95 4.42 6.54 -2.49
N HIS A 96 4.39 5.66 -1.48
CA HIS A 96 5.03 5.90 -0.20
C HIS A 96 6.55 6.07 -0.35
N ARG A 97 7.23 5.11 -1.00
CA ARG A 97 8.69 5.15 -1.23
C ARG A 97 9.10 6.36 -2.05
N LEU A 98 8.39 6.66 -3.13
CA LEU A 98 8.71 7.76 -4.03
C LEU A 98 8.64 9.12 -3.31
N ARG A 99 7.63 9.31 -2.46
CA ARG A 99 7.54 10.51 -1.63
C ARG A 99 8.77 10.68 -0.74
N TYR A 100 9.16 9.64 0.00
CA TYR A 100 10.32 9.72 0.89
C TYR A 100 11.64 9.83 0.10
N LEU A 101 11.75 9.16 -1.04
CA LEU A 101 12.89 9.31 -1.95
C LEU A 101 13.08 10.76 -2.40
N LEU A 102 11.99 11.48 -2.71
CA LEU A 102 12.06 12.91 -3.06
C LEU A 102 12.50 13.78 -1.87
N VAL A 103 12.06 13.43 -0.66
CA VAL A 103 12.54 14.10 0.57
C VAL A 103 14.04 13.88 0.74
N ASP A 104 14.52 12.65 0.53
CA ASP A 104 15.93 12.28 0.67
C ASP A 104 16.81 12.93 -0.40
N PHE A 105 16.27 13.15 -1.61
CA PHE A 105 16.92 13.94 -2.67
C PHE A 105 16.87 15.46 -2.48
N GLY A 106 16.39 15.94 -1.33
CA GLY A 106 16.43 17.37 -0.99
C GLY A 106 15.23 18.16 -1.49
N VAL A 107 14.09 17.52 -1.75
CA VAL A 107 12.80 18.19 -2.03
C VAL A 107 11.96 18.25 -0.75
N PRO A 108 12.16 19.25 0.15
CA PRO A 108 11.42 19.34 1.41
C PRO A 108 9.92 19.54 1.21
N ALA A 109 9.50 20.09 0.06
CA ALA A 109 8.10 20.20 -0.33
C ALA A 109 7.37 18.84 -0.37
N ALA A 110 8.08 17.73 -0.56
CA ALA A 110 7.49 16.39 -0.52
C ALA A 110 6.98 15.99 0.89
N ARG A 111 7.41 16.69 1.96
CA ARG A 111 6.86 16.51 3.31
C ARG A 111 5.47 17.15 3.48
N SER A 112 5.15 18.14 2.66
CA SER A 112 3.92 18.94 2.77
C SER A 112 2.65 18.10 2.60
N LEU A 113 1.52 18.61 3.12
CA LEU A 113 0.20 17.99 2.95
C LEU A 113 -0.19 17.85 1.46
N PRO A 114 0.02 18.84 0.58
CA PRO A 114 -0.26 18.70 -0.85
C PRO A 114 0.47 17.52 -1.49
N ALA A 115 1.76 17.35 -1.18
CA ALA A 115 2.53 16.22 -1.71
C ALA A 115 1.97 14.87 -1.23
N GLN A 116 1.56 14.78 0.04
CA GLN A 116 0.91 13.57 0.56
C GLN A 116 -0.38 13.27 -0.21
N VAL A 117 -1.23 14.28 -0.43
CA VAL A 117 -2.47 14.12 -1.20
C VAL A 117 -2.18 13.67 -2.64
N VAL A 118 -1.14 14.22 -3.29
CA VAL A 118 -0.78 13.82 -4.65
C VAL A 118 -0.29 12.38 -4.71
N PHE A 119 0.66 11.97 -3.86
CA PHE A 119 1.22 10.62 -3.91
C PHE A 119 0.20 9.56 -3.48
N TYR A 120 -0.42 9.72 -2.30
CA TYR A 120 -1.38 8.74 -1.81
C TYR A 120 -2.70 8.81 -2.57
N GLY A 121 -3.15 10.00 -2.97
CA GLY A 121 -4.33 10.17 -3.83
C GLY A 121 -4.12 9.55 -5.20
N GLY A 122 -2.94 9.71 -5.80
CA GLY A 122 -2.57 9.01 -7.04
C GLY A 122 -2.65 7.49 -6.90
N ALA A 123 -2.13 6.93 -5.80
CA ALA A 123 -2.27 5.50 -5.52
C ALA A 123 -3.74 5.07 -5.39
N VAL A 124 -4.56 5.83 -4.66
CA VAL A 124 -6.01 5.56 -4.51
C VAL A 124 -6.73 5.62 -5.86
N LEU A 125 -6.40 6.59 -6.72
CA LEU A 125 -6.97 6.69 -8.07
C LEU A 125 -6.64 5.46 -8.91
N VAL A 126 -5.39 4.96 -8.87
CA VAL A 126 -5.00 3.73 -9.56
C VAL A 126 -5.80 2.54 -9.03
N ILE A 127 -6.03 2.44 -7.72
CA ILE A 127 -6.83 1.38 -7.12
C ILE A 127 -8.28 1.45 -7.60
N ILE A 128 -8.90 2.63 -7.57
CA ILE A 128 -10.27 2.84 -8.05
C ILE A 128 -10.39 2.45 -9.53
N LEU A 129 -9.45 2.90 -10.36
CA LEU A 129 -9.43 2.56 -11.77
C LEU A 129 -9.27 1.05 -11.99
N THR A 130 -8.42 0.40 -11.20
CA THR A 130 -8.23 -1.06 -11.24
C THR A 130 -9.52 -1.79 -10.92
N ILE A 131 -10.21 -1.40 -9.84
CA ILE A 131 -11.52 -1.97 -9.47
C ILE A 131 -12.52 -1.77 -10.61
N TYR A 132 -12.61 -0.55 -11.14
CA TYR A 132 -13.52 -0.23 -12.24
C TYR A 132 -13.27 -1.11 -13.47
N VAL A 133 -12.01 -1.23 -13.91
CA VAL A 133 -11.62 -2.08 -15.06
C VAL A 133 -11.95 -3.55 -14.78
N LEU A 134 -11.62 -4.07 -13.60
CA LEU A 134 -11.89 -5.46 -13.26
C LEU A 134 -13.38 -5.78 -13.22
N LEU A 135 -14.22 -4.87 -12.73
CA LEU A 135 -15.67 -5.09 -12.67
C LEU A 135 -16.37 -4.94 -14.02
N THR A 136 -15.79 -4.16 -14.94
CA THR A 136 -16.39 -3.89 -16.27
C THR A 136 -15.93 -4.87 -17.35
N THR A 137 -14.74 -5.46 -17.23
CA THR A 137 -14.16 -6.31 -18.29
C THR A 137 -14.90 -7.65 -18.47
N ALA A 138 -15.35 -8.28 -17.38
CA ALA A 138 -16.13 -9.51 -17.44
C ALA A 138 -17.00 -9.66 -16.18
N PRO A 139 -18.23 -10.19 -16.28
CA PRO A 139 -19.06 -10.47 -15.12
C PRO A 139 -18.37 -11.50 -14.21
N ILE A 140 -18.65 -11.43 -12.92
CA ILE A 140 -18.13 -12.40 -11.95
C ILE A 140 -18.85 -13.72 -12.18
N SER A 141 -18.07 -14.77 -12.49
CA SER A 141 -18.54 -16.13 -12.73
C SER A 141 -17.95 -17.08 -11.68
N PHE A 142 -18.75 -18.03 -11.20
CA PHE A 142 -18.36 -19.04 -10.22
C PHE A 142 -18.15 -20.41 -10.86
#